data_AF-A0A2U8E2P7-F1
#
_entry.id   AF-A0A2U8E2P7-F1
#
_cell.length_a   1.000
_cell.length_b   1.000
_cell.length_c   1.000
_cell.angle_alpha   90.00
_cell.angle_beta   90.00
_cell.angle_gamma   90.00
#
_symmetry.space_group_name_H-M   'P 1'
#
loop_
_entity.id
_entity.type
_entity.pdbx_description
1 polymer ?
#
loop_
_entity_poly.entity_id
_entity_poly.type
_entity_poly.pdbx_seq_one_letter_code
_entity_poly.pdbx_strand_id
1 'polypeptide(L)'
;MTASVSVDEFWAWFTPGMWTISFEAKVVCTITLTRAGSPASVTIRGHGMNKGQVASDENWQRAYDRAFADFLEKFDKELDATPF
;
A
#
# COMPACT_ATOMS: atom_id res chain seq x y z
N MET A 1 -22.87 4.54 11.13
CA MET A 1 -21.57 4.86 10.53
C MET A 1 -21.24 3.73 9.57
N THR A 2 -20.83 4.03 8.35
CA THR A 2 -20.42 3.02 7.37
C THR A 2 -18.99 3.32 6.93
N ALA A 3 -18.23 2.26 6.69
CA ALA A 3 -16.90 2.33 6.10
C ALA A 3 -16.91 1.59 4.76
N SER A 4 -16.37 2.20 3.72
CA SER A 4 -16.12 1.57 2.43
C SER A 4 -14.67 1.75 2.04
N VAL A 5 -14.08 0.72 1.45
CA VAL A 5 -12.69 0.73 0.98
C VAL A 5 -12.68 0.42 -0.51
N SER A 6 -12.03 1.29 -1.29
CA SER A 6 -11.65 1.04 -2.67
C SER A 6 -10.18 0.66 -2.72
N VAL A 7 -9.84 -0.39 -3.45
CA VAL A 7 -8.44 -0.73 -3.77
C VAL A 7 -8.14 -0.13 -5.14
N ASP A 8 -7.35 0.94 -5.14
CA ASP A 8 -7.05 1.72 -6.34
C ASP A 8 -5.80 1.20 -7.05
N GLU A 9 -4.78 0.77 -6.29
CA GLU A 9 -3.58 0.13 -6.81
C GLU A 9 -3.22 -1.10 -5.97
N PHE A 10 -3.20 -2.28 -6.59
CA PHE A 10 -2.66 -3.49 -5.97
C PHE A 10 -1.89 -4.29 -7.02
N TRP A 11 -0.64 -3.93 -7.20
CA TRP A 11 0.22 -4.53 -8.21
C TRP A 11 1.69 -4.32 -7.86
N ALA A 12 2.54 -5.11 -8.51
CA ALA A 12 3.97 -5.07 -8.34
C ALA A 12 4.65 -5.15 -9.71
N TRP A 13 5.87 -4.65 -9.80
CA TRP A 13 6.69 -4.69 -11.00
C TRP A 13 8.14 -4.95 -10.62
N PHE A 14 8.92 -5.36 -11.61
CA PHE A 14 10.35 -5.45 -11.45
C PHE A 14 11.06 -4.58 -12.48
N THR A 15 12.20 -4.03 -12.06
CA THR A 15 13.10 -3.26 -12.90
C THR A 15 14.40 -4.06 -13.02
N PRO A 16 14.72 -4.61 -14.21
CA PRO A 16 16.00 -5.28 -14.43
C PRO A 16 17.15 -4.26 -14.32
N GLY A 17 18.25 -4.69 -13.71
CA GLY A 17 19.52 -3.98 -13.72
C GLY A 17 20.65 -4.91 -14.13
N MET A 18 21.81 -4.34 -14.47
CA MET A 18 22.99 -5.10 -14.93
C MET A 18 23.39 -6.22 -13.93
N TRP A 19 23.15 -6.03 -12.63
CA TRP A 19 23.59 -6.94 -11.56
C TRP A 19 22.51 -7.32 -10.54
N THR A 20 21.39 -6.59 -10.51
CA THR A 20 20.31 -6.80 -9.54
C THR A 20 18.98 -6.42 -10.17
N ILE A 21 17.94 -7.11 -9.75
CA ILE A 21 16.55 -6.82 -10.08
C ILE A 21 15.95 -6.11 -8.88
N SER A 22 15.33 -4.96 -9.12
CA SER A 22 14.49 -4.30 -8.12
C SER A 22 13.07 -4.80 -8.26
N PHE A 23 12.44 -5.18 -7.15
CA PHE A 23 11.03 -5.55 -7.03
C PHE A 23 10.34 -4.44 -6.28
N GLU A 24 9.26 -3.92 -6.83
CA GLU A 24 8.48 -2.85 -6.22
C GLU A 24 7.02 -3.26 -6.16
N ALA A 25 6.35 -2.93 -5.07
CA ALA A 25 4.94 -3.18 -4.87
C ALA A 25 4.25 -1.90 -4.40
N LYS A 26 3.02 -1.70 -4.85
CA LYS A 26 2.13 -0.62 -4.41
C LYS A 26 0.83 -1.18 -3.88
N VAL A 27 0.40 -0.60 -2.77
CA VAL A 27 -0.92 -0.81 -2.16
C VAL A 27 -1.53 0.56 -1.94
N VAL A 28 -2.49 0.95 -2.75
CA VAL A 28 -3.19 2.23 -2.62
C VAL A 28 -4.67 1.95 -2.41
N CYS A 29 -5.22 2.49 -1.32
CA CYS A 29 -6.62 2.37 -1.01
C CYS A 29 -7.23 3.72 -0.68
N THR A 30 -8.45 3.94 -1.13
CA THR A 30 -9.28 5.06 -0.69
C THR A 30 -10.32 4.55 0.30
N ILE A 31 -10.28 5.09 1.52
CA ILE A 31 -11.15 4.74 2.62
C ILE A 31 -12.16 5.87 2.78
N THR A 32 -13.44 5.55 2.70
CA THR A 32 -14.53 6.50 2.90
C THR A 32 -15.33 6.12 4.14
N LEU A 33 -15.44 7.06 5.08
CA LEU A 33 -16.20 6.95 6.30
C LEU A 33 -17.41 7.88 6.20
N THR A 34 -18.62 7.34 6.38
CA THR A 34 -19.85 8.13 6.36
C THR A 34 -20.48 8.14 7.75
N ARG A 35 -20.59 9.35 8.32
CA ARG A 35 -21.23 9.62 9.62
C ARG A 35 -22.36 10.61 9.44
N ALA A 36 -23.56 10.25 9.91
CA ALA A 36 -24.77 11.09 9.80
C ALA A 36 -25.06 11.62 8.36
N GLY A 37 -24.66 10.86 7.33
CA GLY A 37 -24.84 11.25 5.93
C GLY A 37 -23.70 12.10 5.34
N SER A 38 -22.70 12.49 6.14
CA SER A 38 -21.51 13.19 5.67
C SER A 38 -20.36 12.21 5.41
N PRO A 39 -19.96 11.98 4.14
CA PRO A 39 -18.79 11.18 3.82
C PRO A 39 -17.50 11.98 3.99
N ALA A 40 -16.48 11.34 4.56
CA ALA A 40 -15.09 11.80 4.59
C ALA A 40 -14.21 10.71 3.99
N SER A 41 -13.28 11.09 3.11
CA SER A 41 -12.41 10.14 2.42
C SER A 41 -10.95 10.46 2.65
N VAL A 42 -10.13 9.42 2.80
CA VAL A 42 -8.67 9.50 2.85
C VAL A 42 -8.08 8.44 1.92
N THR A 43 -7.01 8.80 1.20
CA THR A 43 -6.26 7.87 0.36
C THR A 43 -4.95 7.50 1.03
N ILE A 44 -4.75 6.23 1.32
CA ILE A 44 -3.53 5.68 1.93
C ILE A 44 -2.69 5.03 0.85
N ARG A 45 -1.38 5.33 0.84
CA ARG A 45 -0.43 4.87 -0.18
C ARG A 45 0.75 4.13 0.45
N GLY A 46 0.73 2.82 0.37
CA GLY A 46 1.83 1.93 0.71
C GLY A 46 2.75 1.66 -0.49
N HIS A 47 4.07 1.69 -0.25
CA HIS A 47 5.10 1.31 -1.20
C HIS A 47 6.14 0.42 -0.55
N GLY A 48 6.50 -0.64 -1.25
CA GLY A 48 7.53 -1.59 -0.81
C GLY A 48 8.52 -1.84 -1.93
N MET A 49 9.80 -1.89 -1.58
CA MET A 49 10.87 -2.22 -2.52
C MET A 49 11.74 -3.32 -1.93
N ASN A 50 12.10 -4.30 -2.74
CA ASN A 50 13.08 -5.34 -2.46
C ASN A 50 14.08 -5.46 -3.62
N LYS A 51 15.26 -6.05 -3.39
CA LYS A 51 16.24 -6.34 -4.45
C LYS A 51 16.64 -7.80 -4.40
N GLY A 52 16.87 -8.39 -5.57
CA GLY A 52 17.29 -9.77 -5.71
C GLY A 52 18.05 -10.01 -7.00
N GLN A 53 18.56 -11.22 -7.17
CA GLN A 53 19.19 -11.66 -8.43
C GLN A 53 18.22 -12.43 -9.33
N VAL A 54 17.09 -12.90 -8.77
CA VAL A 54 16.09 -13.72 -9.45
C VAL A 54 14.69 -13.24 -9.05
N ALA A 55 13.76 -13.27 -10.00
CA ALA A 55 12.33 -13.03 -9.78
C ALA A 55 11.66 -14.24 -9.11
N SER A 56 12.08 -14.54 -7.89
CA SER A 56 11.50 -15.58 -7.04
C SER A 56 10.28 -15.07 -6.27
N ASP A 57 9.39 -15.99 -5.89
CA ASP A 57 8.22 -15.70 -5.07
C ASP A 57 8.60 -15.02 -3.75
N GLU A 58 9.70 -15.45 -3.11
CA GLU A 58 10.21 -14.83 -1.88
C GLU A 58 10.55 -13.34 -2.10
N ASN A 59 11.13 -12.97 -3.24
CA ASN A 59 11.47 -11.59 -3.52
C ASN A 59 10.24 -10.72 -3.77
N TRP A 60 9.19 -11.29 -4.37
CA TRP A 60 7.89 -10.64 -4.53
C TRP A 60 7.16 -10.49 -3.20
N GLN A 61 7.10 -11.56 -2.40
CA GLN A 61 6.49 -11.53 -1.06
C GLN A 61 7.12 -10.44 -0.20
N ARG A 62 8.46 -10.34 -0.18
CA ARG A 62 9.16 -9.27 0.55
C ARG A 62 8.81 -7.86 0.06
N ALA A 63 8.58 -7.66 -1.23
CA ALA A 63 8.15 -6.35 -1.74
C ALA A 63 6.74 -6.01 -1.25
N TYR A 64 5.81 -6.97 -1.30
CA TYR A 64 4.46 -6.81 -0.77
C TYR A 64 4.42 -6.61 0.75
N ASP A 65 5.17 -7.40 1.53
CA ASP A 65 5.25 -7.27 2.99
C ASP A 65 5.68 -5.86 3.38
N ARG A 66 6.66 -5.29 2.68
CA ARG A 66 7.12 -3.91 2.88
C ARG A 66 6.05 -2.89 2.49
N ALA A 67 5.35 -3.11 1.38
CA ALA A 67 4.28 -2.22 0.94
C ALA A 67 3.10 -2.21 1.93
N PHE A 68 2.74 -3.37 2.50
CA PHE A 68 1.72 -3.47 3.53
C PHE A 68 2.17 -2.85 4.85
N ALA A 69 3.42 -3.07 5.28
CA ALA A 69 3.95 -2.44 6.48
C ALA A 69 3.90 -0.90 6.39
N ASP A 70 4.36 -0.34 5.26
CA ASP A 70 4.30 1.10 5.00
C ASP A 70 2.85 1.61 4.87
N PHE A 71 1.95 0.83 4.26
CA PHE A 71 0.52 1.15 4.21
C PHE A 71 -0.08 1.26 5.62
N LEU A 72 0.16 0.27 6.49
CA LEU A 72 -0.40 0.22 7.84
C LEU A 72 0.14 1.36 8.70
N GLU A 73 1.45 1.65 8.64
CA GLU A 73 2.03 2.78 9.36
C GLU A 73 1.39 4.11 8.96
N LYS A 74 1.12 4.32 7.66
CA LYS A 74 0.46 5.53 7.17
C LYS A 74 -1.02 5.56 7.51
N PHE A 75 -1.69 4.41 7.46
CA PHE A 75 -3.09 4.30 7.84
C PHE A 75 -3.30 4.70 9.30
N ASP A 76 -2.48 4.17 10.22
CA ASP A 76 -2.56 4.52 11.65
C ASP A 76 -2.33 6.03 11.88
N LYS A 77 -1.35 6.62 11.19
CA LYS A 77 -1.10 8.08 11.26
C LYS A 77 -2.29 8.91 10.78
N GLU A 78 -2.93 8.50 9.68
CA GLU A 78 -4.08 9.22 9.13
C GLU A 78 -5.34 9.06 9.99
N LEU A 79 -5.53 7.91 10.63
CA LEU A 79 -6.58 7.69 11.62
C LEU A 79 -6.40 8.58 12.86
N ASP A 80 -5.18 8.68 13.37
CA ASP A 80 -4.88 9.52 14.53
C ASP A 80 -4.99 11.02 14.22
N ALA A 81 -4.62 11.43 12.99
CA ALA A 81 -4.65 12.82 12.56
C ALA A 81 -6.06 13.31 12.16
N THR A 82 -6.94 12.40 11.72
CA THR A 82 -8.26 12.77 11.19
C THR A 82 -9.37 12.41 12.17
N PRO A 83 -10.03 13.39 12.81
CA PRO A 83 -11.20 13.12 13.64
C PRO A 83 -12.40 12.84 12.73
N PHE A 84 -12.71 11.56 12.51
CA PHE A 84 -13.92 11.09 11.83
C PHE A 84 -15.17 11.04 12.75
#